data_AF-A0AAW2XZ84-F1
#
_entry.id   AF-A0AAW2XZ84-F1
#
_cell.length_a   1.000
_cell.length_b   1.000
_cell.length_c   1.000
_cell.angle_alpha   90.00
_cell.angle_beta   90.00
_cell.angle_gamma   90.00
#
_symmetry.space_group_name_H-M   'P 1'
#
loop_
_entity.id
_entity.type
_entity.pdbx_description
1 polymer ?
#
loop_
_entity_poly.entity_id
_entity_poly.type
_entity_poly.pdbx_seq_one_letter_code
_entity_poly.pdbx_strand_id
1 'polypeptide(L)'
;MVEELLAHFRALSHLLTENGTTNPTEHIRKFENATLLHRYTDGIKCYIFLSTLIDFGQQWFDQLSAGSIRSFAEFSSLFLYQFASSEKCKKSAFSLFEVKQEEKEILRAYIEHFNKIILEVPTTHFEVLISARGFARNSF
;
A
#
# COMPACT_ATOMS: atom_id res chain seq x y z
N MET A 1 -10.78 22.91 -20.14
CA MET A 1 -9.76 23.13 -19.09
C MET A 1 -9.85 22.11 -17.96
N VAL A 2 -10.93 22.03 -17.17
CA VAL A 2 -11.02 21.03 -16.07
C VAL A 2 -11.22 19.60 -16.59
N GLU A 3 -12.10 19.38 -17.57
CA GLU A 3 -12.36 18.04 -18.14
C GLU A 3 -11.16 17.46 -18.91
N GLU A 4 -10.41 18.30 -19.60
CA GLU A 4 -9.22 17.91 -20.35
C GLU A 4 -8.05 17.56 -19.43
N LEU A 5 -7.93 18.30 -18.32
CA LEU A 5 -7.02 18.01 -17.23
C LEU A 5 -7.40 16.71 -16.52
N LEU A 6 -8.70 16.49 -16.28
CA LEU A 6 -9.23 15.27 -15.67
C LEU A 6 -8.97 14.05 -16.56
N ALA A 7 -9.13 14.19 -17.88
CA ALA A 7 -8.77 13.16 -18.85
C ALA A 7 -7.27 12.86 -18.83
N HIS A 8 -6.41 13.88 -18.72
CA HIS A 8 -4.97 13.70 -18.56
C HIS A 8 -4.64 12.92 -17.27
N PHE A 9 -5.23 13.29 -16.13
CA PHE A 9 -4.98 12.58 -14.87
C PHE A 9 -5.56 11.17 -14.81
N ARG A 10 -6.69 10.90 -15.49
CA ARG A 10 -7.21 9.53 -15.69
C ARG A 10 -6.32 8.70 -16.62
N ALA A 11 -5.72 9.30 -17.65
CA ALA A 11 -4.71 8.61 -18.44
C ALA A 11 -3.45 8.32 -17.61
N LEU A 12 -3.07 9.25 -16.72
CA LEU A 12 -2.01 9.05 -15.74
C LEU A 12 -2.40 8.07 -14.64
N SER A 13 -3.68 7.83 -14.33
CA SER A 13 -4.06 6.90 -13.26
C SER A 13 -3.55 5.50 -13.54
N HIS A 14 -3.57 5.03 -14.80
CA HIS A 14 -2.95 3.76 -15.19
C HIS A 14 -1.41 3.73 -15.04
N LEU A 15 -0.73 4.88 -15.13
CA LEU A 15 0.71 5.03 -14.91
C LEU A 15 1.07 5.24 -13.42
N LEU A 16 0.11 5.74 -12.64
CA LEU A 16 0.22 5.98 -11.20
C LEU A 16 -0.16 4.73 -10.40
N THR A 17 -1.06 3.89 -10.92
CA THR A 17 -1.46 2.60 -10.36
C THR A 17 -1.13 1.47 -11.31
N GLU A 18 0.11 0.98 -11.28
CA GLU A 18 0.39 -0.36 -11.81
C GLU A 18 -0.31 -1.36 -10.85
N ASN A 19 -1.39 -1.98 -11.34
CA ASN A 19 -2.14 -3.08 -10.71
C ASN A 19 -2.91 -2.83 -9.39
N GLY A 20 -3.27 -1.59 -9.04
CA GLY A 20 -4.07 -1.35 -7.82
C GLY A 20 -3.35 -1.68 -6.50
N THR A 21 -2.03 -1.93 -6.58
CA THR A 21 -1.11 -2.24 -5.47
C THR A 21 -0.01 -1.19 -5.36
N THR A 22 -0.25 0.04 -5.78
CA THR A 22 0.76 1.09 -5.64
C THR A 22 0.77 1.61 -4.21
N ASN A 23 1.95 1.62 -3.60
CA ASN A 23 2.22 2.18 -2.29
C ASN A 23 1.49 3.55 -2.14
N PRO A 24 0.57 3.69 -1.17
CA PRO A 24 -0.22 4.91 -0.98
C PRO A 24 0.63 6.19 -0.81
N THR A 25 1.80 6.06 -0.19
CA THR A 25 2.78 7.15 -0.02
C THR A 25 3.39 7.54 -1.37
N GLU A 26 3.75 6.56 -2.19
CA GLU A 26 4.30 6.80 -3.52
C GLU A 26 3.26 7.42 -4.46
N HIS A 27 1.99 7.01 -4.35
CA HIS A 27 0.88 7.60 -5.11
C HIS A 27 0.72 9.09 -4.78
N ILE A 28 0.72 9.46 -3.50
CA ILE A 28 0.68 10.86 -3.06
C ILE A 28 1.90 11.62 -3.61
N ARG A 29 3.11 11.08 -3.46
CA ARG A 29 4.34 11.72 -3.93
C ARG A 29 4.32 11.99 -5.44
N LYS A 30 3.88 11.02 -6.24
CA LYS A 30 3.78 11.18 -7.70
C LYS A 30 2.73 12.24 -8.06
N PHE A 31 1.59 12.25 -7.37
CA PHE A 31 0.55 13.25 -7.56
C PHE A 31 1.03 14.67 -7.20
N GLU A 32 1.72 14.84 -6.07
CA GLU A 32 2.27 16.13 -5.66
C GLU A 32 3.30 16.65 -6.66
N ASN A 33 4.17 15.78 -7.18
CA ASN A 33 5.12 16.15 -8.23
C ASN A 33 4.43 16.56 -9.53
N ALA A 34 3.40 15.82 -9.96
CA ALA A 34 2.63 16.12 -11.16
C ALA A 34 1.84 17.42 -11.04
N THR A 35 1.44 17.80 -9.82
CA THR A 35 0.66 19.01 -9.55
C THR A 35 1.51 20.21 -9.09
N LEU A 36 2.81 20.02 -8.84
CA LEU A 36 3.72 21.00 -8.24
C LEU A 36 3.73 22.35 -8.98
N LEU A 37 3.77 22.31 -10.31
CA LEU A 37 3.83 23.51 -11.16
C LEU A 37 2.46 24.15 -11.38
N HIS A 38 1.39 23.50 -10.92
CA HIS A 38 0.04 23.97 -11.09
C HIS A 38 -0.45 24.65 -9.81
N ARG A 39 -0.98 25.87 -9.94
CA ARG A 39 -1.54 26.65 -8.82
C ARG A 39 -2.96 26.20 -8.45
N TYR A 40 -3.15 24.89 -8.26
CA TYR A 40 -4.45 24.33 -7.87
C TYR A 40 -4.75 24.61 -6.41
N THR A 41 -6.00 25.01 -6.14
CA THR A 41 -6.56 25.03 -4.79
C THR A 41 -6.65 23.63 -4.22
N ASP A 42 -6.70 23.50 -2.90
CA ASP A 42 -6.82 22.19 -2.23
C ASP A 42 -8.08 21.42 -2.66
N GLY A 43 -9.21 22.11 -2.86
CA GLY A 43 -10.43 21.47 -3.37
C GLY A 43 -10.23 20.85 -4.76
N ILE A 44 -9.51 21.54 -5.64
CA ILE A 44 -9.17 21.00 -6.97
C ILE A 44 -8.20 19.82 -6.84
N LYS A 45 -7.21 19.90 -5.95
CA LYS A 45 -6.28 18.79 -5.71
C LYS A 45 -7.01 17.54 -5.20
N CYS A 46 -7.90 17.68 -4.21
CA CYS A 46 -8.72 16.57 -3.71
C CYS A 46 -9.57 15.95 -4.81
N TYR A 47 -10.23 16.76 -5.64
CA TYR A 47 -11.07 16.27 -6.73
C TYR A 47 -10.27 15.50 -7.78
N ILE A 48 -9.13 16.04 -8.22
CA ILE A 48 -8.26 15.37 -9.19
C ILE A 48 -7.69 14.10 -8.57
N PHE A 49 -7.19 14.15 -7.33
CA PHE A 49 -6.66 12.96 -6.65
C PHE A 49 -7.71 11.85 -6.54
N LEU A 50 -8.94 12.18 -6.13
CA LEU A 50 -10.05 11.25 -6.08
C LEU A 50 -10.30 10.59 -7.45
N SER A 51 -10.21 11.35 -8.54
CA SER A 51 -10.38 10.82 -9.90
C SER A 51 -9.28 9.84 -10.33
N THR A 52 -8.12 9.85 -9.65
CA THR A 52 -7.05 8.85 -9.86
C THR A 52 -7.27 7.56 -9.08
N LEU A 53 -8.20 7.55 -8.13
CA LEU A 53 -8.53 6.36 -7.35
C LEU A 53 -9.49 5.49 -8.16
N ILE A 54 -9.18 4.20 -8.26
CA ILE A 54 -10.01 3.19 -8.93
C ILE A 54 -10.82 2.43 -7.87
N ASP A 55 -12.05 2.05 -8.19
CA ASP A 55 -12.97 1.18 -7.44
C ASP A 55 -13.05 1.48 -5.93
N PHE A 56 -12.17 0.85 -5.14
CA PHE A 56 -12.17 0.89 -3.67
C PHE A 56 -11.90 2.28 -3.09
N GLY A 57 -11.12 3.11 -3.79
CA GLY A 57 -10.83 4.46 -3.32
C GLY A 57 -11.98 5.44 -3.49
N GLN A 58 -12.86 5.21 -4.48
CA GLN A 58 -14.07 6.01 -4.67
C GLN A 58 -15.13 5.66 -3.62
N GLN A 59 -15.36 4.36 -3.38
CA GLN A 59 -16.29 3.89 -2.35
C GLN A 59 -15.90 4.34 -0.94
N TRP A 60 -14.60 4.43 -0.65
CA TRP A 60 -14.11 4.96 0.62
C TRP A 60 -14.43 6.46 0.79
N PHE A 61 -14.26 7.25 -0.28
CA PHE A 61 -14.58 8.68 -0.23
C PHE A 61 -16.06 8.93 0.05
N ASP A 62 -16.96 8.12 -0.53
CA ASP A 62 -18.40 8.21 -0.29
C ASP A 62 -18.80 7.91 1.17
N GLN A 63 -17.92 7.26 1.95
CA GLN A 63 -18.14 6.99 3.39
C GLN A 63 -17.71 8.15 4.29
N LEU A 64 -17.02 9.15 3.77
CA LEU A 64 -16.59 10.31 4.55
C LEU A 64 -17.77 11.28 4.77
N SER A 65 -17.82 11.86 5.97
CA SER A 65 -18.84 12.86 6.29
C SER A 65 -18.63 14.14 5.46
N ALA A 66 -19.70 14.71 4.92
CA ALA A 66 -19.62 15.96 4.17
C ALA A 66 -18.93 17.06 4.99
N GLY A 67 -17.94 17.73 4.39
CA GLY A 67 -17.17 18.78 5.05
C GLY A 67 -16.08 18.30 6.03
N SER A 68 -15.80 17.00 6.09
CA SER A 68 -14.72 16.45 6.93
C SER A 68 -13.31 16.71 6.39
N ILE A 69 -13.18 17.12 5.12
CA ILE A 69 -11.90 17.39 4.46
C ILE A 69 -11.82 18.89 4.14
N ARG A 70 -10.87 19.57 4.76
CA ARG A 70 -10.65 21.02 4.58
C ARG A 70 -9.42 21.35 3.74
N SER A 71 -8.54 20.37 3.53
CA SER A 71 -7.30 20.54 2.78
C SER A 71 -6.88 19.25 2.10
N PHE A 72 -5.98 19.37 1.11
CA PHE A 72 -5.40 18.19 0.47
C PHE A 72 -4.50 17.40 1.42
N ALA A 73 -3.86 18.07 2.39
CA ALA A 73 -3.05 17.42 3.42
C ALA A 73 -3.90 16.53 4.36
N GLU A 74 -5.07 17.01 4.76
CA GLU A 74 -6.03 16.24 5.56
C GLU A 74 -6.57 15.04 4.77
N PHE A 75 -6.96 15.26 3.51
CA PHE A 75 -7.36 14.20 2.58
C PHE A 75 -6.27 13.11 2.47
N SER A 76 -5.03 13.52 2.20
CA SER A 76 -3.91 12.60 2.00
C SER A 76 -3.58 11.81 3.26
N SER A 77 -3.73 12.44 4.43
CA SER A 77 -3.52 11.77 5.72
C SER A 77 -4.60 10.70 5.98
N LEU A 78 -5.86 11.01 5.68
CA LEU A 78 -6.96 10.04 5.78
C LEU A 78 -6.80 8.89 4.77
N PHE A 79 -6.37 9.21 3.55
CA PHE A 79 -6.07 8.21 2.53
C PHE A 79 -4.94 7.28 2.97
N LEU A 80 -3.84 7.82 3.52
CA LEU A 80 -2.79 7.02 4.12
C LEU A 80 -3.29 6.19 5.31
N TYR A 81 -4.11 6.74 6.20
CA TYR A 81 -4.65 5.97 7.30
C TYR A 81 -5.45 4.76 6.82
N GLN A 82 -6.30 4.96 5.80
CA GLN A 82 -7.14 3.91 5.22
C GLN A 82 -6.32 2.88 4.43
N PHE A 83 -5.44 3.34 3.54
CA PHE A 83 -4.78 2.49 2.54
C PHE A 83 -3.33 2.15 2.90
N ALA A 84 -2.61 2.92 3.73
CA ALA A 84 -1.32 2.47 4.26
C ALA A 84 -1.47 1.32 5.27
N SER A 85 -2.71 1.00 5.67
CA SER A 85 -3.03 -0.24 6.37
C SER A 85 -3.15 -1.44 5.42
N SER A 86 -3.33 -1.25 4.10
CA SER A 86 -3.29 -2.36 3.12
C SER A 86 -1.86 -2.78 2.76
N GLU A 87 -0.86 -1.90 2.93
CA GLU A 87 0.54 -2.31 3.08
C GLU A 87 0.80 -3.07 4.38
N LYS A 88 -0.17 -3.04 5.31
CA LYS A 88 -0.16 -3.75 6.59
C LYS A 88 -1.23 -4.83 6.72
N CYS A 89 -1.48 -5.61 5.66
CA CYS A 89 -1.32 -7.05 5.90
C CYS A 89 0.18 -7.33 6.11
N LYS A 90 0.74 -6.69 7.14
CA LYS A 90 1.98 -7.07 7.78
C LYS A 90 1.72 -8.49 8.15
N LYS A 91 2.34 -9.38 7.39
CA LYS A 91 2.33 -10.81 7.64
C LYS A 91 2.51 -10.96 9.13
N SER A 92 1.49 -11.50 9.80
CA SER A 92 1.52 -11.59 11.25
C SER A 92 2.66 -12.52 11.63
N ALA A 93 3.13 -12.50 12.86
CA ALA A 93 4.10 -13.49 13.30
C ALA A 93 3.65 -14.94 12.98
N PHE A 94 2.33 -15.18 12.89
CA PHE A 94 1.76 -16.46 12.48
C PHE A 94 2.13 -16.89 11.06
N SER A 95 2.31 -15.96 10.11
CA SER A 95 2.68 -16.33 8.74
C SER A 95 4.09 -16.93 8.65
N LEU A 96 4.96 -16.70 9.64
CA LEU A 96 6.27 -17.36 9.70
C LEU A 96 6.15 -18.86 10.03
N PHE A 97 5.07 -19.27 10.70
CA PHE A 97 4.79 -20.67 11.01
C PHE A 97 4.11 -21.40 9.85
N GLU A 98 3.61 -20.65 8.85
CA GLU A 98 3.02 -21.20 7.62
C GLU A 98 4.08 -21.47 6.55
N VAL A 99 5.26 -20.85 6.64
CA VAL A 99 6.39 -21.14 5.75
C VAL A 99 6.98 -22.49 6.14
N LYS A 100 6.85 -23.47 5.26
CA LYS A 100 7.48 -24.79 5.39
C LYS A 100 8.47 -25.01 4.26
N GLN A 101 9.47 -25.84 4.49
CA GLN A 101 10.35 -26.29 3.43
C GLN A 101 9.58 -27.28 2.56
N GLU A 102 9.49 -27.01 1.26
CA GLU A 102 8.85 -27.93 0.32
C GLU A 102 9.74 -29.18 0.10
N GLU A 103 9.15 -30.34 -0.20
CA GLU A 103 9.85 -31.64 -0.31
C GLU A 103 11.03 -31.61 -1.31
N LYS A 104 10.95 -30.75 -2.33
CA LYS A 104 11.96 -30.59 -3.39
C LYS A 104 12.80 -29.31 -3.25
N GLU A 105 12.54 -28.50 -2.22
CA GLU A 105 13.26 -27.25 -2.00
C GLU A 105 14.57 -27.52 -1.25
N ILE A 106 15.68 -27.08 -1.85
CA ILE A 106 16.99 -27.18 -1.18
C ILE A 106 17.07 -26.19 -0.01
N LEU A 107 17.77 -26.58 1.05
CA LEU A 107 17.86 -25.81 2.29
C LEU A 107 18.25 -24.34 2.09
N ARG A 108 19.14 -24.05 1.14
CA ARG A 108 19.55 -22.68 0.84
C ARG A 108 18.40 -21.83 0.28
N ALA A 109 17.64 -22.39 -0.65
CA ALA A 109 16.48 -21.72 -1.26
C ALA A 109 15.39 -21.46 -0.21
N TYR A 110 15.15 -22.44 0.66
CA TYR A 110 14.27 -22.30 1.81
C TYR A 110 14.69 -21.17 2.75
N ILE A 111 15.99 -21.08 3.11
CA ILE A 111 16.50 -20.00 3.97
C ILE A 111 16.31 -18.63 3.31
N GLU A 112 16.57 -18.52 2.02
CA GLU A 112 16.39 -17.27 1.26
C GLU A 112 14.90 -16.86 1.23
N HIS A 113 13.99 -17.81 0.99
CA HIS A 113 12.55 -17.60 1.04
C HIS A 113 12.07 -17.19 2.44
N PHE A 114 12.45 -17.93 3.48
CA PHE A 114 12.08 -17.65 4.87
C PHE A 114 12.58 -16.26 5.31
N ASN A 115 13.81 -15.88 4.95
CA ASN A 115 14.36 -14.56 5.26
C ASN A 115 13.59 -13.43 4.55
N LYS A 116 13.12 -13.65 3.32
CA LYS A 116 12.27 -12.69 2.62
C LYS A 116 10.97 -12.43 3.39
N ILE A 117 10.35 -13.49 3.93
CA ILE A 117 9.13 -13.36 4.74
C ILE A 117 9.39 -12.65 6.07
N ILE A 118 10.54 -12.88 6.72
CA ILE A 118 10.93 -12.14 7.93
C ILE A 118 10.96 -10.62 7.68
N LEU A 119 11.46 -10.17 6.53
CA LEU A 119 11.54 -8.75 6.18
C LEU A 119 10.15 -8.10 5.99
N GLU A 120 9.11 -8.90 5.72
CA GLU A 120 7.72 -8.46 5.56
C GLU A 120 6.93 -8.46 6.89
N VAL A 121 7.48 -9.08 7.95
CA VAL A 121 6.84 -9.21 9.27
C VAL A 121 7.39 -8.13 10.23
N PRO A 122 6.53 -7.32 10.88
CA PRO A 122 6.94 -6.19 11.72
C PRO A 122 7.48 -6.57 13.12
N THR A 123 7.81 -7.84 13.37
CA THR A 123 8.15 -8.34 14.71
C THR A 123 9.65 -8.25 14.99
N THR A 124 10.00 -7.64 16.14
CA THR A 124 11.38 -7.47 16.63
C THR A 124 11.79 -8.47 17.72
N HIS A 125 10.91 -9.39 18.12
CA HIS A 125 11.22 -10.37 19.16
C HIS A 125 11.95 -11.60 18.59
N PHE A 126 13.25 -11.70 18.92
CA PHE A 126 14.15 -12.77 18.50
C PHE A 126 13.64 -14.18 18.85
N GLU A 127 12.92 -14.35 19.96
CA GLU A 127 12.34 -15.63 20.37
C GLU A 127 11.30 -16.16 19.36
N VAL A 128 10.45 -15.29 18.83
CA VAL A 128 9.43 -15.65 17.83
C VAL A 128 10.10 -16.13 16.54
N LEU A 129 11.22 -15.51 16.15
CA LEU A 129 12.01 -15.91 14.98
C LEU A 129 12.67 -17.27 15.18
N ILE A 130 13.23 -17.55 16.36
CA ILE A 130 13.82 -18.86 16.69
C ILE A 130 12.74 -19.96 16.67
N SER A 131 11.60 -19.72 17.31
CA SER A 131 10.49 -20.67 17.36
C SER A 131 9.93 -20.97 15.97
N ALA A 132 9.72 -19.96 15.13
CA ALA A 132 9.22 -20.15 13.77
C ALA A 132 10.21 -20.93 12.90
N ARG A 133 11.51 -20.61 12.97
CA ARG A 133 12.56 -21.37 12.25
C ARG A 133 12.62 -22.83 12.69
N GLY A 134 12.47 -23.10 13.98
CA GLY A 134 12.45 -24.45 14.53
C GLY A 134 11.23 -25.25 14.08
N PHE A 135 10.06 -24.62 14.06
CA PHE A 135 8.80 -25.23 13.64
C PHE A 135 8.78 -25.58 12.14
N ALA A 136 9.25 -24.66 11.30
CA ALA A 136 9.26 -24.83 9.86
C ALA A 136 10.24 -25.92 9.38
N ARG A 137 11.32 -26.17 10.13
CA ARG A 137 12.29 -27.26 9.86
C ARG A 137 11.79 -28.64 10.30
N ASN A 138 10.88 -28.72 11.26
CA ASN A 138 10.40 -29.97 11.86
C ASN A 138 9.01 -30.39 11.36
N SER A 139 8.44 -29.66 10.40
CA SER A 139 7.21 -30.04 9.71
C SER A 139 7.59 -30.90 8.50
N PHE A 140 7.38 -32.21 8.65
CA PHE A 140 7.79 -33.30 7.75
C PHE A 140 7.53 -33.07 6.26
#